data_AF-Q8RTG6-F1
#
_entry.id   AF-Q8RTG6-F1
#
_cell.length_a   1.000
_cell.length_b   1.000
_cell.length_c   1.000
_cell.angle_alpha   90.00
_cell.angle_beta   90.00
_cell.angle_gamma   90.00
#
_symmetry.space_group_name_H-M   'P 1'
#
loop_
_entity.id
_entity.type
_entity.pdbx_description
1 polymer ?
#
loop_
_entity_poly.entity_id
_entity_poly.type
_entity_poly.pdbx_seq_one_letter_code
_entity_poly.pdbx_strand_id
1 'polypeptide(L)'
;MNDESSPEAVGSEKQCHYDSMQKSELEPLAVSAIVEHRRLLQADQAVYEEWVRASEDPSISSSVLQTLQNEYLERQKRSEAQQEELSAMLDALGFVPDMPFDNGD
;
A
#
# COMPACT_ATOMS: atom_id res chain seq x y z
N MET A 1 -1.57 9.14 -50.09
CA MET A 1 -0.31 9.36 -49.36
C MET A 1 -0.46 10.65 -48.61
N ASN A 2 -0.72 10.57 -47.31
CA ASN A 2 -0.42 11.60 -46.33
C ASN A 2 -0.18 10.82 -45.03
N ASP A 3 1.10 10.66 -44.72
CA ASP A 3 1.63 10.29 -43.41
C ASP A 3 1.17 11.37 -42.43
N GLU A 4 0.19 11.06 -41.59
CA GLU A 4 -0.13 11.89 -40.44
C GLU A 4 0.46 11.19 -39.22
N SER A 5 1.63 11.73 -38.85
CA SER A 5 2.48 11.31 -37.76
C SER A 5 1.67 11.06 -36.49
N SER A 6 1.84 9.84 -35.97
CA SER A 6 1.41 9.46 -34.63
C SER A 6 2.06 10.42 -33.61
N PRO A 7 1.30 11.07 -32.72
CA PRO A 7 1.92 11.77 -31.61
C PRO A 7 2.43 10.71 -30.64
N GLU A 8 3.75 10.52 -30.63
CA GLU A 8 4.43 9.85 -29.53
C GLU A 8 4.03 10.56 -28.25
N ALA A 9 3.15 9.91 -27.49
CA ALA A 9 2.89 10.29 -26.12
C ALA A 9 4.20 10.08 -25.37
N VAL A 10 4.99 11.16 -25.26
CA VAL A 10 6.03 11.29 -24.25
C VAL A 10 5.37 10.90 -22.94
N GLY A 11 5.64 9.67 -22.52
CA GLY A 11 5.46 9.28 -21.14
C GLY A 11 6.30 10.28 -20.38
N SER A 12 5.65 11.23 -19.72
CA SER A 12 6.25 11.84 -18.55
C SER A 12 6.43 10.69 -17.58
N GLU A 13 7.56 10.00 -17.71
CA GLU A 13 8.18 9.24 -16.65
C GLU A 13 8.22 10.22 -15.49
N LYS A 14 7.21 10.14 -14.63
CA LYS A 14 7.31 10.68 -13.28
C LYS A 14 8.48 9.90 -12.70
N GLN A 15 9.69 10.40 -12.88
CA GLN A 15 10.88 9.85 -12.24
C GLN A 15 10.50 9.76 -10.77
N CYS A 16 10.43 8.53 -10.29
CA CYS A 16 10.11 8.30 -8.89
C CYS A 16 11.27 8.94 -8.13
N HIS A 17 10.97 9.81 -7.17
CA HIS A 17 12.03 10.56 -6.47
C HIS A 17 13.07 9.62 -5.81
N TYR A 18 12.69 8.37 -5.56
CA TYR A 18 13.55 7.27 -5.13
C TYR A 18 14.66 6.92 -6.14
N ASP A 19 14.46 7.09 -7.44
CA ASP A 19 15.45 6.78 -8.50
C ASP A 19 16.72 7.63 -8.37
N SER A 20 16.60 8.81 -7.73
CA SER A 20 17.72 9.73 -7.49
C SER A 20 18.40 9.52 -6.13
N MET A 21 17.86 8.66 -5.25
CA MET A 21 18.41 8.42 -3.90
C MET A 21 19.56 7.42 -3.94
N GLN A 22 20.51 7.54 -3.00
CA GLN A 22 21.54 6.52 -2.84
C GLN A 22 20.93 5.26 -2.23
N LYS A 23 21.41 4.08 -2.62
CA LYS A 23 20.94 2.80 -2.06
C LYS A 23 21.03 2.75 -0.53
N SER A 24 22.10 3.31 0.03
CA SER A 24 22.30 3.40 1.49
C SER A 24 21.26 4.27 2.21
N GLU A 25 20.58 5.17 1.49
CA GLU A 25 19.49 6.00 2.01
C GLU A 25 18.13 5.35 1.74
N LEU A 26 17.97 4.69 0.59
CA LEU A 26 16.71 4.08 0.16
C LEU A 26 16.39 2.76 0.89
N GLU A 27 17.40 1.93 1.14
CA GLU A 27 17.23 0.64 1.82
C GLU A 27 16.57 0.76 3.22
N PRO A 28 17.03 1.63 4.15
CA PRO A 28 16.35 1.78 5.45
C PRO A 28 14.93 2.35 5.33
N LEU A 29 14.64 3.14 4.30
CA LEU A 29 13.28 3.62 4.03
C LEU A 29 12.38 2.48 3.55
N ALA A 30 12.86 1.64 2.62
CA ALA A 30 12.14 0.45 2.16
C ALA A 30 11.87 -0.52 3.33
N VAL A 31 12.86 -0.77 4.21
CA VAL A 31 12.64 -1.58 5.42
C VAL A 31 11.56 -0.97 6.31
N SER A 32 11.63 0.33 6.58
CA SER A 32 10.61 1.02 7.40
C SER A 32 9.22 0.94 6.78
N ALA A 33 9.12 1.12 5.47
CA ALA A 33 7.87 1.02 4.71
C ALA A 33 7.31 -0.42 4.71
N ILE A 34 8.15 -1.46 4.67
CA ILE A 34 7.70 -2.86 4.81
C ILE A 34 7.16 -3.12 6.22
N VAL A 35 7.82 -2.63 7.27
CA VAL A 35 7.31 -2.75 8.65
C VAL A 35 5.94 -2.10 8.77
N GLU A 36 5.80 -0.86 8.26
CA GLU A 36 4.53 -0.15 8.32
C GLU A 36 3.44 -0.85 7.49
N HIS A 37 3.78 -1.35 6.29
CA HIS A 37 2.84 -2.11 5.47
C HIS A 37 2.27 -3.31 6.23
N ARG A 38 3.14 -4.09 6.91
CA ARG A 38 2.71 -5.24 7.72
C ARG A 38 1.83 -4.81 8.90
N ARG A 39 2.16 -3.70 9.55
CA ARG A 39 1.38 -3.15 10.67
C ARG A 39 -0.01 -2.71 10.22
N LEU A 40 -0.10 -2.01 9.09
CA LEU A 40 -1.37 -1.59 8.48
C LEU A 40 -2.20 -2.81 8.10
N LEU A 41 -1.61 -3.80 7.42
CA LEU A 41 -2.31 -5.02 7.03
C LEU A 41 -2.91 -5.75 8.23
N GLN A 42 -2.16 -5.90 9.33
CA GLN A 42 -2.67 -6.53 10.55
C GLN A 42 -3.82 -5.73 11.18
N ALA A 43 -3.69 -4.40 11.23
CA ALA A 43 -4.72 -3.54 11.79
C ALA A 43 -6.00 -3.55 10.93
N ASP A 44 -5.86 -3.57 9.60
CA ASP A 44 -6.96 -3.55 8.65
C ASP A 44 -7.68 -4.90 8.61
N GLN A 45 -6.94 -6.01 8.74
CA GLN A 45 -7.49 -7.35 8.88
C GLN A 45 -8.43 -7.46 10.10
N ALA A 46 -8.04 -6.88 11.24
CA ALA A 46 -8.88 -6.90 12.44
C ALA A 46 -10.23 -6.17 12.25
N VAL A 47 -10.22 -5.05 11.51
CA VAL A 47 -11.44 -4.29 11.20
C VAL A 47 -12.32 -5.06 10.22
N TYR A 48 -11.73 -5.70 9.21
CA TYR A 48 -12.45 -6.55 8.28
C TYR A 48 -13.14 -7.72 9.01
N GLU A 49 -12.41 -8.43 9.89
CA GLU A 49 -12.96 -9.54 10.68
C GLU A 49 -14.11 -9.09 11.59
N GLU A 50 -13.98 -7.93 12.22
CA GLU A 50 -15.06 -7.33 13.01
C GLU A 50 -16.27 -6.99 12.15
N TRP A 51 -16.06 -6.40 10.97
CA TRP A 51 -17.14 -6.10 10.04
C TRP A 51 -17.87 -7.36 9.57
N VAL A 52 -17.14 -8.41 9.20
CA VAL A 52 -17.71 -9.71 8.83
C VAL A 52 -18.52 -10.29 9.98
N ARG A 53 -17.93 -10.36 11.18
CA ARG A 53 -18.61 -10.86 12.39
C ARG A 53 -19.90 -10.08 12.68
N ALA A 54 -19.85 -8.76 12.60
CA ALA A 54 -21.00 -7.89 12.83
C ALA A 54 -22.08 -8.09 11.76
N SER A 55 -21.69 -8.31 10.49
CA SER A 55 -22.63 -8.53 9.39
C SER A 55 -23.43 -9.83 9.50
N GLU A 56 -22.89 -10.82 10.21
CA GLU A 56 -23.53 -12.11 10.48
C GLU A 56 -24.44 -12.08 11.72
N ASP A 57 -24.36 -11.05 12.55
CA ASP A 57 -25.20 -10.87 13.74
C ASP A 57 -26.44 -9.99 13.43
N PRO A 58 -27.66 -10.58 13.39
CA PRO A 58 -28.89 -9.84 13.09
C PRO A 58 -29.27 -8.81 14.18
N SER A 59 -28.60 -8.84 15.34
CA SER A 59 -28.81 -7.89 16.45
C SER A 59 -28.10 -6.56 16.21
N ILE A 60 -27.14 -6.52 15.29
CA ILE A 60 -26.37 -5.32 14.98
C ILE A 60 -27.18 -4.39 14.08
N SER A 61 -27.21 -3.10 14.43
CA SER A 61 -27.92 -2.12 13.63
C SER A 61 -27.20 -1.84 12.31
N SER A 62 -27.97 -1.55 11.26
CA SER A 62 -27.42 -1.18 9.96
C SER A 62 -26.49 0.04 10.01
N SER A 63 -26.70 0.96 10.96
CA SER A 63 -25.81 2.11 11.17
C SER A 63 -24.41 1.70 11.62
N VAL A 64 -24.31 0.73 12.53
CA VAL A 64 -23.02 0.21 13.01
C VAL A 64 -22.30 -0.54 11.89
N LEU A 65 -23.03 -1.35 11.11
CA LEU A 65 -22.47 -2.01 9.93
C LEU A 65 -21.93 -1.00 8.90
N GLN A 66 -22.66 0.10 8.66
CA GLN A 66 -22.20 1.14 7.74
C GLN A 66 -20.93 1.83 8.24
N THR A 67 -20.81 2.08 9.55
CA THR A 67 -19.60 2.65 10.14
C THR A 67 -18.39 1.73 9.93
N LEU A 68 -18.54 0.42 10.20
CA LEU A 68 -17.47 -0.55 9.99
C LEU A 68 -17.08 -0.67 8.51
N GLN A 69 -18.07 -0.69 7.61
CA GLN A 69 -17.80 -0.69 6.17
C GLN A 69 -17.03 0.57 5.73
N ASN A 70 -17.43 1.75 6.19
CA ASN A 70 -16.75 3.00 5.84
C ASN A 70 -15.32 3.02 6.36
N GLU A 71 -15.10 2.54 7.59
CA GLU A 71 -13.77 2.43 8.17
C GLU A 71 -12.88 1.49 7.35
N TYR A 72 -13.41 0.32 6.97
CA TYR A 72 -12.72 -0.64 6.11
C TYR A 72 -12.30 0.01 4.76
N LEU A 73 -13.21 0.73 4.10
CA LEU A 73 -12.92 1.39 2.82
C LEU A 73 -11.86 2.48 2.93
N GLU A 74 -11.91 3.30 3.97
CA GLU A 74 -10.92 4.34 4.22
C GLU A 74 -9.53 3.75 4.49
N ARG A 75 -9.48 2.63 5.22
CA ARG A 75 -8.25 1.88 5.49
C ARG A 75 -7.69 1.23 4.25
N GLN A 76 -8.53 0.56 3.46
CA GLN A 76 -8.15 -0.04 2.19
C GLN A 76 -7.46 0.99 1.28
N LYS A 77 -8.06 2.18 1.13
CA LYS A 77 -7.49 3.25 0.31
C LYS A 77 -6.11 3.72 0.81
N ARG A 78 -5.90 3.79 2.12
CA ARG A 78 -4.61 4.17 2.72
C ARG A 78 -3.57 3.07 2.51
N SER A 79 -3.95 1.82 2.70
CA SER A 79 -3.08 0.66 2.49
C SER A 79 -2.68 0.52 1.03
N GLU A 80 -3.58 0.78 0.07
CA GLU A 80 -3.26 0.83 -1.36
C GLU A 80 -2.23 1.93 -1.67
N ALA A 81 -2.43 3.16 -1.16
CA ALA A 81 -1.49 4.26 -1.36
C ALA A 81 -0.10 3.96 -0.75
N GLN A 82 -0.08 3.36 0.45
CA GLN A 82 1.17 2.98 1.11
C GLN A 82 1.89 1.85 0.37
N GLN A 83 1.14 0.88 -0.18
CA GLN A 83 1.70 -0.20 -0.99
C GLN A 83 2.26 0.31 -2.32
N GLU A 84 1.60 1.28 -2.96
CA GLU A 84 2.11 1.94 -4.17
C GLU A 84 3.44 2.66 -3.90
N GLU A 85 3.52 3.37 -2.77
CA GLU A 85 4.76 4.02 -2.32
C GLU A 85 5.88 3.00 -2.08
N LEU A 86 5.57 1.91 -1.37
CA LEU A 86 6.52 0.83 -1.14
C LEU A 86 6.97 0.18 -2.46
N SER A 87 6.07 -0.05 -3.41
CA SER A 87 6.41 -0.59 -4.73
C SER A 87 7.42 0.30 -5.44
N ALA A 88 7.19 1.62 -5.46
CA ALA A 88 8.12 2.56 -6.08
C ALA A 88 9.50 2.56 -5.41
N MET A 89 9.56 2.42 -4.08
CA MET A 89 10.84 2.26 -3.37
C MET A 89 11.57 0.98 -3.77
N LEU A 90 10.85 -0.14 -3.87
CA LEU A 90 11.43 -1.45 -4.22
C LEU A 90 11.91 -1.50 -5.67
N ASP A 91 11.16 -0.88 -6.59
CA ASP A 91 11.54 -0.76 -7.99
C ASP A 91 12.85 0.04 -8.14
N ALA A 92 12.97 1.16 -7.42
CA ALA A 92 14.19 1.97 -7.41
C ALA A 92 15.37 1.27 -6.70
N LEU A 93 15.12 0.48 -5.65
CA LEU A 93 16.14 -0.27 -4.93
C LEU A 93 16.66 -1.47 -5.77
N GLY A 94 15.77 -2.08 -6.54
CA GLY A 94 16.02 -3.22 -7.43
C GLY A 94 16.02 -4.58 -6.73
N PHE A 95 15.67 -4.64 -5.45
CA PHE A 95 15.52 -5.85 -4.65
C PHE A 95 14.61 -5.61 -3.44
N VAL A 96 14.09 -6.68 -2.84
CA VAL A 96 13.40 -6.62 -1.54
C VAL A 96 14.44 -6.76 -0.43
N PRO A 97 14.60 -5.77 0.46
CA PRO A 97 15.61 -5.84 1.50
C PRO A 97 15.28 -6.91 2.53
N ASP A 98 16.33 -7.50 3.12
CA ASP A 98 16.15 -8.42 4.23
C ASP A 98 15.60 -7.68 5.44
N MET A 99 14.47 -8.16 5.93
CA MET A 99 13.87 -7.63 7.15
C MET A 99 14.58 -8.25 8.33
N PRO A 100 14.98 -7.48 9.36
CA PRO A 100 15.38 -8.08 10.62
C PRO A 100 14.15 -8.85 11.12
N PHE A 101 14.22 -10.18 11.08
CA PHE A 101 13.22 -11.00 11.71
C PHE A 101 13.22 -10.62 13.20
N ASP A 102 12.03 -10.29 13.71
CA ASP A 102 11.81 -10.35 15.14
C ASP A 102 12.07 -11.82 15.51
N ASN A 103 13.24 -12.08 16.07
CA ASN A 103 13.55 -13.38 16.64
C ASN A 103 12.56 -13.54 17.78
N GLY A 104 11.45 -14.20 17.48
CA GLY A 104 10.36 -14.41 18.42
C GLY A 104 10.91 -14.95 19.74
N ASP A 105 10.56 -14.26 20.81
CA ASP A 105 10.59 -14.78 22.17
C ASP A 105 9.18 -15.31 22.52
#